data_AF-A0A6V7K1N2-F1
#
_entry.id   AF-A0A6V7K1N2-F1
#
_cell.length_a   1.000
_cell.length_b   1.000
_cell.length_c   1.000
_cell.angle_alpha   90.00
_cell.angle_beta   90.00
_cell.angle_gamma   90.00
#
_symmetry.space_group_name_H-M   'P 1'
#
loop_
_entity.id
_entity.type
_entity.pdbx_description
1 polymer ?
#
loop_
_entity_poly.entity_id
_entity_poly.type
_entity_poly.pdbx_seq_one_letter_code
_entity_poly.pdbx_strand_id
1 'polypeptide(L)' 'VLHDCVKARREVELHWRASYCKHIVQVKDVYENTYSGNKCLLVVME' A
#
# COMPACT_ATOMS: atom_id res chain seq x y z
N VAL A 1 -2.45 -3.71 -8.24
CA VAL A 1 -1.01 -3.39 -8.17
C VAL A 1 -0.88 -1.88 -8.25
N LEU A 2 -0.34 -1.23 -7.22
CA LEU A 2 -0.14 0.22 -7.20
C LEU A 2 1.17 0.53 -7.91
N HIS A 3 1.19 1.39 -8.92
CA HIS A 3 2.46 1.86 -9.48
C HIS A 3 3.17 2.76 -8.48
N ASP A 4 4.47 2.55 -8.32
CA ASP A 4 5.25 3.34 -7.38
C ASP A 4 5.37 4.79 -7.88
N CYS A 5 4.61 5.67 -7.25
CA CYS A 5 4.64 7.10 -7.45
C CYS A 5 4.29 7.82 -6.14
N VAL A 6 4.53 9.14 -6.10
CA VAL A 6 4.30 9.95 -4.89
C VAL A 6 2.86 9.84 -4.37
N LYS A 7 1.87 9.78 -5.27
CA LYS A 7 0.46 9.64 -4.90
C LYS A 7 0.18 8.28 -4.25
N ALA A 8 0.68 7.20 -4.83
CA ALA A 8 0.50 5.84 -4.31
C ALA A 8 1.20 5.68 -2.94
N ARG A 9 2.42 6.20 -2.79
CA ARG A 9 3.11 6.19 -1.49
C ARG A 9 2.32 6.94 -0.42
N ARG A 10 1.74 8.09 -0.78
CA ARG A 10 0.92 8.89 0.15
C ARG A 10 -0.36 8.17 0.55
N GLU A 11 -1.03 7.53 -0.39
CA GLU A 11 -2.23 6.72 -0.13
C GLU A 11 -1.92 5.59 0.86
N VAL A 12 -0.87 4.81 0.61
CA VAL A 12 -0.45 3.70 1.47
C VAL A 12 -0.05 4.19 2.87
N GLU A 13 0.67 5.30 2.97
CA GLU A 13 1.03 5.90 4.26
C GLU A 13 -0.21 6.28 5.09
N LEU A 14 -1.20 6.92 4.46
CA LEU A 14 -2.43 7.32 5.12
C LEU A 14 -3.27 6.12 5.55
N HIS A 15 -3.41 5.11 4.68
CA HIS A 15 -4.12 3.88 4.99
C HIS A 15 -3.42 3.10 6.11
N TRP A 16 -2.09 3.00 6.09
CA TRP A 16 -1.33 2.37 7.17
C TRP A 16 -1.61 3.01 8.53
N ARG A 17 -1.66 4.35 8.61
CA ARG A 17 -2.01 5.07 9.85
C ARG A 17 -3.45 4.83 10.28
N ALA A 18 -4.37 4.78 9.31
CA ALA A 18 -5.79 4.57 9.56
C ALA A 18 -6.14 3.10 9.89
N SER A 19 -5.24 2.16 9.61
CA SER A 19 -5.44 0.71 9.74
C SER A 19 -5.80 0.22 11.15
N TYR A 20 -5.55 1.04 12.18
CA TYR A 20 -5.95 0.74 13.57
C TYR A 20 -7.44 0.97 13.87
N CYS A 21 -8.18 1.58 12.94
CA CYS A 21 -9.61 1.77 13.09
C CYS A 21 -10.34 0.46 12.77
N LYS A 22 -11.21 0.00 13.68
CA LYS A 22 -12.03 -1.23 13.52
C LYS A 22 -12.83 -1.28 12.22
N HIS A 23 -13.16 -0.12 11.65
CA HIS A 23 -13.99 -0.01 10.45
C HIS A 23 -13.18 0.26 9.17
N ILE A 24 -11.86 0.17 9.24
CA ILE A 24 -10.94 0.33 8.10
C ILE A 24 -10.16 -0.97 7.94
N VAL A 25 -10.04 -1.45 6.71
CA VAL A 25 -9.28 -2.68 6.40
C VAL A 25 -7.83 -2.50 6.87
N GLN A 26 -7.33 -3.47 7.62
CA GLN A 26 -5.96 -3.40 8.14
C GLN A 26 -4.95 -3.64 7.02
N VAL A 27 -3.93 -2.79 6.94
CA VAL A 27 -2.75 -3.06 6.11
C VAL A 27 -1.78 -3.87 6.95
N LYS A 28 -1.45 -5.09 6.51
CA LYS A 28 -0.54 -6.01 7.23
C LYS A 28 0.91 -5.75 6.85
N ASP A 29 1.19 -5.65 5.55
CA ASP A 29 2.54 -5.44 5.01
C ASP A 29 2.49 -4.67 3.69
N VAL A 30 3.59 -4.00 3.35
CA VAL A 30 3.78 -3.29 2.08
C VAL A 30 5.13 -3.68 1.50
N TYR A 31 5.14 -4.12 0.25
CA TYR A 31 6.34 -4.51 -0.48
C TYR A 31 6.56 -3.62 -1.69
N GLU A 32 7.78 -3.14 -1.86
CA GLU A 32 8.26 -2.57 -3.12
C GLU A 32 8.68 -3.74 -4.04
N ASN A 33 8.08 -3.85 -5.22
CA ASN A 33 8.38 -4.92 -6.16
C ASN A 33 8.40 -4.40 -7.60
N THR A 34 8.99 -5.17 -8.51
CA THR A 34 8.93 -4.91 -9.95
C THR A 34 7.92 -5.85 -10.59
N TYR A 35 6.87 -5.31 -11.20
CA TYR A 35 5.86 -6.07 -11.92
C TYR A 35 5.82 -5.64 -13.37
N SER A 36 6.08 -6.58 -14.29
CA SER A 36 6.13 -6.30 -15.74
C SER A 36 7.06 -5.13 -16.09
N GLY A 37 8.24 -5.06 -15.45
CA GLY A 37 9.23 -3.99 -15.66
C GLY A 37 8.95 -2.67 -14.96
N ASN A 38 7.81 -2.51 -14.29
CA ASN A 38 7.46 -1.29 -13.57
C ASN A 38 7.63 -1.46 -12.07
N LYS A 39 8.15 -0.42 -11.40
CA LYS A 39 8.16 -0.36 -9.94
C LYS A 39 6.74 -0.22 -9.41
N CYS A 40 6.39 -1.03 -8.44
CA CYS A 40 5.04 -1.14 -7.88
C CYS A 40 5.09 -1.35 -6.36
N LEU A 41 4.03 -0.92 -5.69
CA LEU A 41 3.73 -1.23 -4.30
C LEU A 41 2.69 -2.36 -4.26
N LEU A 42 3.02 -3.43 -3.55
CA LEU A 42 2.12 -4.53 -3.23
C LEU A 42 1.72 -4.40 -1.77
N VAL A 43 0.43 -4.20 -1.53
CA VAL A 43 -0.12 -3.97 -0.19
C VAL A 43 -0.88 -5.22 0.21
N VAL A 44 -0.48 -5.85 1.31
CA VAL A 44 -1.17 -7.00 1.90
C VAL A 44 -2.18 -6.47 2.92
N MET A 45 -3.43 -6.88 2.77
CA MET A 45 -4.55 -6.43 3.59
C MET A 45 -5.23 -7.63 4.27
N GLU A 46 -5.95 -7.38 5.37
CA GLU A 46 -6.80 -8.38 6.04
C GLU A 46 -8.04 -8.78 5.23
#